data_AF-A0A4Y6IHM9-F1
#
_entry.id   AF-A0A4Y6IHM9-F1
#
_cell.length_a   1.000
_cell.length_b   1.000
_cell.length_c   1.000
_cell.angle_alpha   90.00
_cell.angle_beta   90.00
_cell.angle_gamma   90.00
#
_symmetry.space_group_name_H-M   'P 1'
#
loop_
_entity.id
_entity.type
_entity.pdbx_description
1 polymer ?
#
loop_
_entity_poly.entity_id
_entity_poly.type
_entity_poly.pdbx_seq_one_letter_code
_entity_poly.pdbx_strand_id
1 'polypeptide(L)' 'MCKCLRCKKEEAAQPSRWCLSCYYPGIDADYDEYLALLDEGHRQCQAAVMSGWQDPVEACCEPD' A
#
# COMPACT_ATOMS: atom_id res chain seq x y z
N MET A 1 17.61 1.31 -8.14
CA MET A 1 16.96 1.81 -6.91
C MET A 1 15.55 1.25 -6.87
N CYS A 2 15.17 0.60 -5.77
CA CYS A 2 13.80 0.13 -5.56
C CYS A 2 13.03 1.21 -4.79
N LYS A 3 11.80 1.51 -5.21
CA LYS A 3 10.90 2.43 -4.49
C LYS A 3 9.94 1.60 -3.63
N CYS A 4 9.76 2.00 -2.38
CA CYS A 4 8.75 1.39 -1.53
C CYS A 4 7.35 1.61 -2.14
N LEU A 5 6.57 0.54 -2.30
CA LEU A 5 5.24 0.66 -2.90
C LEU A 5 4.24 1.42 -2.02
N ARG A 6 4.45 1.46 -0.69
CA ARG A 6 3.63 2.23 0.26
C ARG A 6 4.01 3.71 0.25
N CYS A 7 5.19 4.07 0.78
CA CYS A 7 5.57 5.48 0.96
C CYS A 7 6.24 6.15 -0.25
N LYS A 8 6.46 5.42 -1.35
CA LYS A 8 7.14 5.88 -2.58
C LYS A 8 8.57 6.42 -2.40
N LYS A 9 9.13 6.37 -1.19
CA LYS A 9 10.52 6.75 -0.91
C LYS A 9 11.48 5.79 -1.60
N GLU A 10 12.54 6.36 -2.16
CA GLU A 10 13.67 5.60 -2.71
C GLU A 10 14.52 5.09 -1.54
N GLU A 11 14.70 3.77 -1.46
CA GLU A 11 15.63 3.16 -0.51
C GLU A 11 16.79 2.48 -1.23
N ALA A 12 17.93 2.43 -0.54
CA ALA A 12 19.13 1.77 -1.03
C ALA A 12 18.90 0.25 -1.13
N ALA A 13 18.81 -0.23 -2.37
CA ALA A 13 18.99 -1.62 -2.82
C ALA A 13 18.60 -2.72 -1.80
N GLN A 14 17.33 -2.79 -1.42
CA GLN A 14 16.77 -4.02 -0.86
C GLN A 14 15.94 -4.75 -1.93
N PRO A 15 15.95 -6.09 -1.95
CA PRO A 15 15.11 -6.88 -2.86
C PRO A 15 13.61 -6.81 -2.49
N SER A 16 13.27 -6.14 -1.39
CA SER A 16 11.91 -6.02 -0.88
C SER A 16 11.12 -4.91 -1.59
N ARG A 17 9.80 -5.13 -1.71
CA ARG A 17 8.84 -4.13 -2.22
C ARG A 17 8.58 -2.99 -1.23
N TRP A 18 9.04 -3.17 0.02
CA TRP A 18 8.77 -2.31 1.17
C TRP A 18 10.08 -1.74 1.72
N CYS A 19 10.04 -0.49 2.17
CA CYS A 19 11.14 0.09 2.95
C CYS A 19 11.16 -0.49 4.37
N LEU A 20 12.29 -0.45 5.09
CA LEU A 20 12.37 -0.93 6.48
C LEU A 20 11.38 -0.23 7.41
N SER A 21 11.04 1.02 7.11
CA SER A 21 10.05 1.79 7.89
C SER A 21 8.60 1.37 7.62
N CYS A 22 8.30 0.85 6.43
CA CYS A 22 6.97 0.37 6.08
C CYS A 22 6.86 -1.15 6.18
N TYR A 23 7.97 -1.87 6.28
CA TYR A 23 7.98 -3.31 6.45
C TYR A 23 7.54 -3.64 7.88
N TYR A 24 6.27 -4.01 8.03
CA TYR A 24 5.72 -4.62 9.25
C TYR A 24 5.13 -6.00 8.88
N PRO A 25 5.07 -6.94 9.83
CA PRO A 25 4.44 -8.23 9.59
C PRO A 25 2.98 -8.03 9.18
N GLY A 26 2.63 -8.44 7.96
CA GLY A 26 1.28 -8.31 7.42
C GLY A 26 1.17 -7.40 6.18
N ILE A 27 2.15 -6.52 5.91
CA ILE A 27 2.05 -5.59 4.76
C ILE A 27 1.90 -6.29 3.40
N ASP A 28 2.49 -7.49 3.24
CA ASP A 28 2.30 -8.27 2.02
C ASP A 28 0.84 -8.77 1.89
N ALA A 29 0.21 -9.19 3.00
CA ALA A 29 -1.20 -9.61 3.01
C ALA A 29 -2.14 -8.44 2.74
N ASP A 30 -1.87 -7.27 3.35
CA ASP A 30 -2.61 -6.03 3.09
C ASP A 30 -2.48 -5.64 1.60
N TYR A 31 -1.31 -5.85 1.00
CA TYR A 31 -1.10 -5.56 -0.42
C TYR A 31 -1.79 -6.57 -1.35
N ASP A 32 -1.78 -7.87 -1.02
CA ASP A 32 -2.55 -8.87 -1.76
C ASP A 32 -4.07 -8.56 -1.71
N GLU A 33 -4.58 -8.15 -0.54
CA GLU A 33 -5.99 -7.74 -0.39
C GLU A 33 -6.30 -6.47 -1.19
N TYR A 34 -5.38 -5.50 -1.22
CA TYR A 34 -5.50 -4.35 -2.10
C TYR A 34 -5.67 -4.76 -3.57
N LEU A 35 -4.84 -5.70 -4.05
CA LEU A 35 -4.91 -6.17 -5.43
C LEU A 35 -6.22 -6.90 -5.71
N ALA A 36 -6.72 -7.68 -4.76
CA ALA A 36 -8.02 -8.34 -4.86
C ALA A 36 -9.18 -7.33 -4.99
N LEU A 37 -9.17 -6.27 -4.16
CA LEU A 37 -10.17 -5.21 -4.21
C LEU A 37 -10.10 -4.42 -5.54
N LEU A 38 -8.91 -4.21 -6.10
CA LEU A 38 -8.78 -3.62 -7.43
C LEU A 38 -9.39 -4.51 -8.53
N ASP A 39 -9.17 -5.83 -8.44
CA ASP A 39 -9.71 -6.80 -9.40
C ASP A 39 -11.25 -6.87 -9.33
N GLU A 40 -11.81 -6.73 -8.12
CA GLU A 40 -13.24 -6.59 -7.87
C GLU A 40 -13.83 -5.27 -8.43
N GLY A 41 -12.97 -4.29 -8.76
CA GLY A 41 -13.36 -3.03 -9.38
C GLY A 41 -13.45 -1.85 -8.43
N HIS A 42 -12.92 -1.97 -7.20
CA HIS A 42 -12.83 -0.84 -6.28
C HIS A 42 -11.85 0.22 -6.82
N ARG A 43 -12.14 1.49 -6.49
CA ARG A 43 -11.20 2.58 -6.79
C ARG A 43 -9.94 2.41 -5.96
N GLN A 44 -8.79 2.82 -6.51
CA GLN A 44 -7.49 2.69 -5.86
C GLN A 44 -7.47 3.23 -4.42
N CYS A 45 -8.03 4.42 -4.17
CA CYS A 45 -8.10 4.99 -2.82
C CYS A 45 -8.95 4.14 -1.87
N GLN A 46 -10.14 3.71 -2.31
CA GLN A 46 -11.04 2.89 -1.52
C GLN A 46 -10.43 1.52 -1.20
N ALA A 47 -9.85 0.86 -2.20
CA ALA A 47 -9.15 -0.41 -2.04
C ALA A 47 -7.98 -0.30 -1.07
N ALA A 48 -7.20 0.80 -1.16
CA ALA A 48 -6.04 1.01 -0.29
C ALA A 48 -6.44 1.21 1.18
N VAL A 49 -7.58 1.86 1.45
CA VAL A 49 -8.12 2.03 2.81
C VAL A 49 -8.73 0.73 3.32
N MET A 50 -9.54 0.04 2.51
CA MET A 50 -10.23 -1.19 2.91
C MET A 50 -9.26 -2.33 3.24
N SER A 51 -8.17 -2.45 2.49
CA SER A 51 -7.12 -3.45 2.71
C SER A 51 -6.16 -3.12 3.86
N GLY A 52 -6.25 -1.92 4.45
CA GLY A 52 -5.25 -1.44 5.41
C GLY A 52 -3.89 -1.09 4.79
N TRP A 53 -3.77 -1.13 3.46
CA TRP A 53 -2.53 -0.79 2.76
C TRP A 53 -2.12 0.68 2.97
N GLN A 54 -3.09 1.60 2.94
CA GLN A 54 -2.88 3.01 3.23
C GLN A 54 -3.92 3.54 4.21
N ASP A 55 -3.49 4.47 5.05
CA ASP A 55 -4.39 5.23 5.92
C ASP A 55 -5.30 6.14 5.06
N PRO A 56 -6.57 6.35 5.46
CA PRO A 56 -7.51 7.18 4.68
C PRO A 56 -7.03 8.60 4.43
N VAL A 57 -6.27 9.17 5.37
CA VAL A 57 -5.63 10.48 5.25
C VAL A 57 -4.52 10.47 4.19
N GLU A 58 -3.72 9.42 4.14
CA GLU A 58 -2.63 9.28 3.14
C GLU A 58 -3.17 8.88 1.76
N ALA A 59 -4.26 8.12 1.72
CA ALA A 59 -4.93 7.68 0.50
C ALA A 59 -5.71 8.80 -0.20
N CYS A 60 -5.76 10.01 0.39
CA CYS A 60 -6.59 11.13 -0.05
C CYS A 60 -8.05 10.69 -0.29
N CYS A 61 -8.52 9.73 0.51
CA CYS A 61 -9.89 9.24 0.46
C CYS A 61 -10.66 10.03 1.52
N GLU A 62 -11.01 11.28 1.20
CA GLU A 62 -11.94 12.02 2.05
C GLU A 62 -13.28 11.28 2.07
N PRO A 63 -13.88 11.02 3.24
CA PRO A 63 -15.28 10.62 3.30
C PRO A 63 -16.10 11.84 2.85
N ASP A 64 -16.70 11.74 1.67
CA ASP A 64 -17.70 12.71 1.17
C ASP A 64 -18.89 12.81 2.15
#